data_AF-A0A944MPE0-F1
#
_entry.id   AF-A0A944MPE0-F1
#
_cell.length_a   1.000
_cell.length_b   1.000
_cell.length_c   1.000
_cell.angle_alpha   90.00
_cell.angle_beta   90.00
_cell.angle_gamma   90.00
#
_symmetry.space_group_name_H-M   'P 1'
#
loop_
_entity.id
_entity.type
_entity.pdbx_description
1 polymer ?
#
loop_
_entity_poly.entity_id
_entity_poly.type
_entity_poly.pdbx_seq_one_letter_code
_entity_poly.pdbx_strand_id
1 'polypeptide(L)'
;HLAGSHIINNNASTGGGLNMDDVDITFDPQNRCNIYNNNGGGGADIRIRDLGQVDVIVDTFTVLNPSHFFAEWQGTSYQDPSWYTFDILHPWMELEPNDLFVATDGNDANRGDDPNFPLQTIAWATRKIAADSLHPRTIHVAPGFYSRATNNQVFPIAGKDYLSIIGADMDNTILSNDWDTCVVIKSYLFGDFELSNFTIQSEPGIVVGTPVSFYNTDLVRLSNLKIQNNVTTGYGAIHQFGAGENRIEYENLLISNNEAVERHRAGIGIAPVSGYLKNCVIKDNFLSGPDAPELAMQLMVDGDMLIENCIFTGHHSSESDGRIMRSTDYNQEVATITYNNCLIADNSINSNYIFQNFNYTGLTEFNNCTIAGNGGHNSFYNTTISNMGDINVTNTIMYNNDMDYEIFMMLDPGYDPWTLNVAYSLVKGGEDNIPNLNGANTINWLEGNLDENPFFYGEGGDLPFYSLSSNSPCIDAGTNTVNLPDFDLAGNPRVVGSSIDMGCYEWQGVSAEDYELPVSHNFQLANFPNPFTGETTILFSLNTENTEKAEIEIFNVKGQKVEILSNLQITNSPNQQIIWNAEKQASGVYFYKLVVDGIAVDTKKMILLK
;
A
#
# COMPACT_ATOMS: atom_id res chain seq x y z
N HIS A 1 19.14 -7.96 -37.21
CA HIS A 1 20.16 -9.03 -37.24
C HIS A 1 21.28 -8.66 -36.28
N LEU A 2 21.48 -9.44 -35.22
CA LEU A 2 22.55 -9.27 -34.23
C LEU A 2 23.60 -10.36 -34.41
N ALA A 3 24.88 -9.95 -34.43
CA ALA A 3 26.02 -10.84 -34.55
C ALA A 3 27.22 -10.29 -33.76
N GLY A 4 27.90 -11.13 -33.00
CA GLY A 4 29.17 -10.84 -32.31
C GLY A 4 29.16 -9.63 -31.37
N SER A 5 27.98 -9.22 -30.88
CA SER A 5 27.82 -8.01 -30.06
C SER A 5 27.97 -8.35 -28.57
N HIS A 6 28.46 -7.38 -27.77
CA HIS A 6 28.56 -7.49 -26.31
C HIS A 6 27.65 -6.43 -25.67
N ILE A 7 26.54 -6.88 -25.08
CA ILE A 7 25.49 -6.05 -24.49
C ILE A 7 25.45 -6.38 -22.99
N ILE A 8 26.31 -5.69 -22.23
CA ILE A 8 26.57 -6.01 -20.83
C ILE A 8 26.62 -4.75 -19.98
N ASN A 9 26.26 -4.86 -18.70
CA ASN A 9 26.34 -3.79 -17.71
C ASN A 9 25.51 -2.54 -18.08
N ASN A 10 24.43 -2.71 -18.84
CA ASN A 10 23.52 -1.63 -19.17
C ASN A 10 22.46 -1.47 -18.08
N ASN A 11 21.91 -0.26 -17.94
CA ASN A 11 20.81 0.03 -17.02
C ASN A 11 19.70 0.79 -17.75
N ALA A 12 18.46 0.32 -17.63
CA ALA A 12 17.28 0.97 -18.18
C ALA A 12 16.06 0.77 -17.27
N SER A 13 14.96 1.49 -17.53
CA SER A 13 13.69 1.24 -16.81
C SER A 13 13.12 -0.14 -17.16
N THR A 14 13.28 -0.63 -18.38
CA THR A 14 12.77 -1.91 -18.89
C THR A 14 13.64 -2.35 -20.07
N GLY A 15 13.89 -3.65 -20.24
CA GLY A 15 14.74 -4.18 -21.30
C GLY A 15 16.19 -3.70 -21.16
N GLY A 16 16.85 -4.05 -20.05
CA GLY A 16 18.14 -3.48 -19.68
C GLY A 16 19.24 -3.64 -20.74
N GLY A 17 19.33 -4.82 -21.36
CA GLY A 17 20.23 -5.06 -22.49
C GLY A 17 19.58 -4.70 -23.84
N LEU A 18 18.43 -5.30 -24.13
CA LEU A 18 17.64 -5.06 -25.34
C LEU A 18 16.19 -4.75 -24.99
N ASN A 19 15.67 -3.69 -25.58
CA ASN A 19 14.25 -3.33 -25.50
C ASN A 19 13.69 -3.22 -26.92
N MET A 20 12.77 -4.11 -27.29
CA MET A 20 12.30 -4.28 -28.67
C MET A 20 10.79 -4.16 -28.75
N ASP A 21 10.32 -3.22 -29.55
CA ASP A 21 8.90 -2.98 -29.80
C ASP A 21 8.64 -3.03 -31.32
N ASP A 22 7.77 -3.93 -31.79
CA ASP A 22 7.33 -3.99 -33.20
C ASP A 22 8.48 -4.02 -34.24
N VAL A 23 9.53 -4.81 -33.96
CA VAL A 23 10.71 -4.99 -34.82
C VAL A 23 11.10 -6.46 -35.06
N ASP A 24 11.47 -6.80 -36.29
CA ASP A 24 12.04 -8.12 -36.61
C ASP A 24 13.51 -8.24 -36.16
N ILE A 25 13.77 -9.12 -35.20
CA ILE A 25 15.12 -9.46 -34.75
C ILE A 25 15.50 -10.89 -35.14
N THR A 26 16.78 -11.08 -35.50
CA THR A 26 17.38 -12.39 -35.75
C THR A 26 18.78 -12.43 -35.14
N PHE A 27 19.12 -13.56 -34.51
CA PHE A 27 20.44 -13.81 -33.93
C PHE A 27 21.29 -14.67 -34.87
N ASP A 28 22.56 -14.31 -35.07
CA ASP A 28 23.50 -15.12 -35.85
C ASP A 28 23.94 -16.37 -35.04
N PRO A 29 23.68 -17.59 -35.53
CA PRO A 29 24.00 -18.81 -34.80
C PRO A 29 25.50 -19.17 -34.80
N GLN A 30 26.28 -18.57 -35.70
CA GLN A 30 27.74 -18.79 -35.82
C GLN A 30 28.53 -17.70 -35.12
N ASN A 31 28.13 -16.43 -35.32
CA ASN A 31 28.74 -15.28 -34.66
C ASN A 31 27.84 -14.80 -33.52
N ARG A 32 27.75 -15.60 -32.46
CA ARG A 32 26.78 -15.39 -31.37
C ARG A 32 27.12 -14.17 -30.51
N CYS A 33 26.08 -13.49 -30.03
CA CYS A 33 26.22 -12.34 -29.13
C CYS A 33 26.39 -12.75 -27.67
N ASN A 34 26.83 -11.81 -26.84
CA ASN A 34 26.89 -11.90 -25.39
C ASN A 34 25.93 -10.88 -24.78
N ILE A 35 24.96 -11.33 -23.99
CA ILE A 35 23.95 -10.47 -23.37
C ILE A 35 23.79 -10.89 -21.91
N TYR A 36 24.44 -10.17 -20.99
CA TYR A 36 24.39 -10.54 -19.57
C TYR A 36 24.69 -9.37 -18.62
N ASN A 37 24.32 -9.54 -17.36
CA ASN A 37 24.57 -8.58 -16.27
C ASN A 37 24.03 -7.18 -16.58
N ASN A 38 22.89 -7.09 -17.26
CA ASN A 38 22.16 -5.84 -17.44
C ASN A 38 21.15 -5.64 -16.29
N ASN A 39 20.57 -4.45 -16.20
CA ASN A 39 19.56 -4.11 -15.21
C ASN A 39 18.34 -3.44 -15.87
N GLY A 40 17.15 -3.92 -15.52
CA GLY A 40 15.88 -3.32 -15.91
C GLY A 40 14.72 -3.84 -15.08
N GLY A 41 13.69 -3.02 -14.90
CA GLY A 41 12.48 -3.33 -14.10
C GLY A 41 11.51 -4.31 -14.77
N GLY A 42 11.87 -4.85 -15.93
CA GLY A 42 11.12 -5.83 -16.68
C GLY A 42 12.00 -6.31 -17.82
N GLY A 43 12.38 -7.59 -17.80
CA GLY A 43 13.41 -8.11 -18.69
C GLY A 43 14.76 -7.44 -18.45
N ALA A 44 15.50 -7.90 -17.43
CA ALA A 44 16.80 -7.34 -17.07
C ALA A 44 17.77 -7.36 -18.26
N ASP A 45 17.76 -8.43 -19.06
CA ASP A 45 18.58 -8.56 -20.26
C ASP A 45 17.81 -8.27 -21.54
N ILE A 46 16.59 -8.81 -21.69
CA ILE A 46 15.81 -8.65 -22.92
C ILE A 46 14.34 -8.37 -22.57
N ARG A 47 13.71 -7.43 -23.27
CA ARG A 47 12.26 -7.25 -23.29
C ARG A 47 11.77 -7.11 -24.73
N ILE A 48 10.72 -7.85 -25.08
CA ILE A 48 10.02 -7.75 -26.36
C ILE A 48 8.58 -7.28 -26.14
N ARG A 49 8.05 -6.48 -27.06
CA ARG A 49 6.66 -6.01 -27.03
C ARG A 49 5.98 -6.17 -28.38
N ASP A 50 4.76 -6.73 -28.36
CA ASP A 50 3.89 -6.93 -29.52
C ASP A 50 4.59 -7.69 -30.67
N LEU A 51 5.48 -8.62 -30.30
CA LEU A 51 6.26 -9.43 -31.22
C LEU A 51 5.83 -10.90 -31.22
N GLY A 52 6.07 -11.56 -32.35
CA GLY A 52 6.06 -13.01 -32.49
C GLY A 52 7.10 -13.70 -31.59
N GLN A 53 7.12 -15.04 -31.60
CA GLN A 53 8.18 -15.81 -30.95
C GLN A 53 9.57 -15.38 -31.45
N VAL A 54 10.52 -15.22 -30.53
CA VAL A 54 11.92 -14.85 -30.81
C VAL A 54 12.87 -15.96 -30.39
N ASP A 55 13.67 -16.46 -31.33
CA ASP A 55 14.75 -17.41 -31.06
C ASP A 55 16.01 -16.66 -30.63
N VAL A 56 16.32 -16.70 -29.34
CA VAL A 56 17.50 -16.06 -28.74
C VAL A 56 18.68 -17.01 -28.79
N ILE A 57 19.61 -16.74 -29.71
CA ILE A 57 20.81 -17.54 -29.93
C ILE A 57 22.04 -16.73 -29.50
N VAL A 58 22.64 -17.11 -28.38
CA VAL A 58 23.73 -16.34 -27.74
C VAL A 58 24.86 -17.26 -27.28
N ASP A 59 26.05 -16.69 -27.15
CA ASP A 59 27.20 -17.36 -26.55
C ASP A 59 27.02 -17.35 -25.04
N THR A 60 27.07 -16.16 -24.44
CA THR A 60 26.84 -15.98 -23.01
C THR A 60 25.54 -15.23 -22.71
N PHE A 61 24.74 -15.77 -21.79
CA PHE A 61 23.57 -15.12 -21.20
C PHE A 61 23.67 -15.05 -19.66
N THR A 62 22.90 -14.21 -18.97
CA THR A 62 23.01 -14.08 -17.50
C THR A 62 22.85 -15.43 -16.80
N VAL A 63 21.81 -16.18 -17.14
CA VAL A 63 21.54 -17.54 -16.63
C VAL A 63 21.22 -18.51 -17.75
N LEU A 64 21.38 -19.81 -17.51
CA LEU A 64 21.13 -20.85 -18.52
C LEU A 64 19.64 -21.07 -18.81
N ASN A 65 18.77 -20.84 -17.82
CA ASN A 65 17.32 -20.96 -17.93
C ASN A 65 16.67 -19.64 -17.49
N PRO A 66 16.49 -18.67 -18.41
CA PRO A 66 15.93 -17.36 -18.08
C PRO A 66 14.46 -17.45 -17.67
N SER A 67 14.11 -16.80 -16.55
CA SER A 67 12.72 -16.46 -16.24
C SER A 67 12.34 -15.10 -16.83
N HIS A 68 11.08 -14.71 -16.68
CA HIS A 68 10.54 -13.40 -17.06
C HIS A 68 11.34 -12.22 -16.49
N PHE A 69 11.95 -12.41 -15.32
CA PHE A 69 12.86 -11.43 -14.73
C PHE A 69 14.01 -11.06 -15.68
N PHE A 70 14.61 -12.03 -16.36
CA PHE A 70 15.74 -11.80 -17.27
C PHE A 70 15.28 -11.52 -18.71
N ALA A 71 14.21 -12.17 -19.16
CA ALA A 71 13.68 -12.04 -20.51
C ALA A 71 12.15 -11.90 -20.47
N GLU A 72 11.65 -10.69 -20.69
CA GLU A 72 10.23 -10.37 -20.55
C GLU A 72 9.53 -10.22 -21.90
N TRP A 73 8.26 -10.64 -21.97
CA TRP A 73 7.38 -10.38 -23.11
C TRP A 73 6.17 -9.57 -22.66
N GLN A 74 5.82 -8.54 -23.44
CA GLN A 74 4.61 -7.76 -23.22
C GLN A 74 3.76 -7.74 -24.49
N GLY A 75 2.48 -8.10 -24.41
CA GLY A 75 1.58 -8.02 -25.57
C GLY A 75 0.15 -7.67 -25.22
N THR A 76 -0.62 -7.32 -26.24
CA THR A 76 -2.01 -6.86 -26.16
C THR A 76 -3.05 -7.97 -25.98
N SER A 77 -2.68 -9.24 -26.11
CA SER A 77 -3.54 -10.38 -25.80
C SER A 77 -2.77 -11.39 -24.94
N TYR A 78 -3.23 -11.64 -23.72
CA TYR A 78 -2.68 -12.68 -22.83
C TYR A 78 -2.96 -14.06 -23.42
N GLN A 79 -2.17 -14.50 -24.41
CA GLN A 79 -2.20 -15.86 -24.94
C GLN A 79 -0.79 -16.26 -25.39
N ASP A 80 -0.28 -17.33 -24.78
CA ASP A 80 0.91 -18.14 -25.12
C ASP A 80 2.21 -17.86 -24.31
N PRO A 81 2.77 -18.85 -23.58
CA PRO A 81 4.06 -18.74 -22.89
C PRO A 81 5.30 -18.98 -23.78
N SER A 82 5.16 -19.16 -25.09
CA SER A 82 6.27 -19.55 -25.98
C SER A 82 6.95 -18.40 -26.74
N TRP A 83 6.95 -17.17 -26.21
CA TRP A 83 7.50 -16.01 -26.92
C TRP A 83 9.02 -15.97 -27.05
N TYR A 84 9.73 -16.79 -26.28
CA TYR A 84 11.17 -16.98 -26.43
C TYR A 84 11.51 -18.45 -26.59
N THR A 85 12.51 -18.72 -27.42
CA THR A 85 13.33 -19.93 -27.30
C THR A 85 14.78 -19.52 -27.03
N PHE A 86 15.52 -20.33 -26.26
CA PHE A 86 16.88 -20.03 -25.88
C PHE A 86 17.85 -21.13 -26.33
N ASP A 87 18.88 -20.72 -27.07
CA ASP A 87 20.07 -21.51 -27.36
C ASP A 87 21.28 -20.73 -26.78
N ILE A 88 21.61 -21.05 -25.53
CA ILE A 88 22.66 -20.41 -24.71
C ILE A 88 23.81 -21.41 -24.52
N LEU A 89 25.04 -21.01 -24.87
CA LEU A 89 26.22 -21.87 -24.68
C LEU A 89 26.77 -21.80 -23.26
N HIS A 90 26.78 -20.59 -22.67
CA HIS A 90 27.44 -20.31 -21.40
C HIS A 90 26.56 -19.44 -20.50
N PRO A 91 26.28 -19.86 -19.24
CA PRO A 91 25.74 -18.94 -18.24
C PRO A 91 26.87 -18.05 -17.71
N TRP A 92 26.57 -16.77 -17.51
CA TRP A 92 27.50 -15.85 -16.86
C TRP A 92 27.52 -16.06 -15.34
N MET A 93 26.38 -16.41 -14.75
CA MET A 93 26.26 -16.71 -13.33
C MET A 93 25.28 -17.87 -13.03
N GLU A 94 25.47 -18.48 -11.87
CA GLU A 94 24.47 -19.32 -11.22
C GLU A 94 23.70 -18.48 -10.19
N LEU A 95 22.41 -18.76 -10.03
CA LEU A 95 21.58 -18.09 -9.03
C LEU A 95 21.81 -18.70 -7.63
N GLU A 96 21.69 -17.87 -6.61
CA GLU A 96 21.87 -18.26 -5.21
C GLU A 96 20.57 -18.83 -4.62
N PRO A 97 20.53 -20.12 -4.24
CA PRO A 97 19.32 -20.77 -3.74
C PRO A 97 19.04 -20.53 -2.25
N ASN A 98 19.61 -19.49 -1.65
CA ASN A 98 19.43 -19.11 -0.25
C ASN A 98 18.87 -17.70 -0.13
N ASP A 99 18.32 -17.38 1.04
CA ASP A 99 18.02 -16.00 1.40
C ASP A 99 19.30 -15.16 1.37
N LEU A 100 19.15 -13.87 1.04
CA LEU A 100 20.27 -12.96 0.89
C LEU A 100 20.19 -11.80 1.88
N PHE A 101 21.35 -11.27 2.25
CA PHE A 101 21.50 -10.15 3.16
C PHE A 101 22.15 -8.97 2.43
N VAL A 102 21.62 -7.77 2.64
CA VAL A 102 22.09 -6.52 2.04
C VAL A 102 22.34 -5.49 3.14
N ALA A 103 23.46 -4.77 3.04
CA ALA A 103 23.78 -3.64 3.90
C ALA A 103 24.51 -2.55 3.10
N THR A 104 24.36 -1.29 3.50
CA THR A 104 24.98 -0.15 2.80
C THR A 104 26.52 -0.20 2.78
N ASP A 105 27.12 -0.83 3.77
CA ASP A 105 28.56 -1.09 3.90
C ASP A 105 28.97 -2.51 3.43
N GLY A 106 28.05 -3.25 2.83
CA GLY A 106 28.29 -4.56 2.24
C GLY A 106 29.16 -4.53 0.98
N ASN A 107 29.34 -5.70 0.37
CA ASN A 107 30.15 -5.85 -0.85
C ASN A 107 29.49 -6.81 -1.84
N ASP A 108 29.19 -6.34 -3.05
CA ASP A 108 28.56 -7.15 -4.09
C ASP A 108 29.43 -8.32 -4.62
N ALA A 109 30.72 -8.36 -4.26
CA ALA A 109 31.57 -9.53 -4.46
C ALA A 109 31.29 -10.68 -3.48
N ASN A 110 30.59 -10.41 -2.37
CA ASN A 110 30.20 -11.44 -1.41
C ASN A 110 29.18 -12.40 -2.03
N ARG A 111 29.03 -13.57 -1.40
CA ARG A 111 27.95 -14.49 -1.75
C ARG A 111 26.59 -13.91 -1.35
N GLY A 112 26.51 -13.34 -0.15
CA GLY A 112 25.33 -12.67 0.37
C GLY A 112 24.41 -13.56 1.20
N ASP A 113 24.73 -14.85 1.35
CA ASP A 113 23.97 -15.87 2.11
C ASP A 113 24.32 -15.90 3.61
N ASP A 114 25.20 -15.00 4.06
CA ASP A 114 25.61 -14.82 5.46
C ASP A 114 25.46 -13.33 5.83
N PRO A 115 24.71 -12.99 6.89
CA PRO A 115 24.55 -11.60 7.33
C PRO A 115 25.85 -10.90 7.72
N ASN A 116 26.93 -11.64 8.03
CA ASN A 116 28.25 -11.07 8.29
C ASN A 116 29.00 -10.67 7.01
N PHE A 117 28.56 -11.16 5.86
CA PHE A 117 29.12 -10.85 4.55
C PHE A 117 28.01 -10.42 3.57
N PRO A 118 27.30 -9.32 3.89
CA PRO A 118 26.15 -8.89 3.10
C PRO A 118 26.60 -8.36 1.73
N LEU A 119 25.68 -8.41 0.77
CA LEU A 119 25.79 -7.68 -0.49
C LEU A 119 25.67 -6.17 -0.24
N GLN A 120 26.18 -5.37 -1.17
CA GLN A 120 26.12 -3.91 -1.08
C GLN A 120 24.78 -3.37 -1.57
N THR A 121 24.24 -3.92 -2.66
CA THR A 121 23.06 -3.36 -3.34
C THR A 121 21.90 -4.36 -3.41
N ILE A 122 20.69 -3.84 -3.26
CA ILE A 122 19.45 -4.63 -3.35
C ILE A 122 19.25 -5.10 -4.79
N ALA A 123 19.57 -4.26 -5.78
CA ALA A 123 19.42 -4.61 -7.20
C ALA A 123 20.38 -5.74 -7.62
N TRP A 124 21.51 -5.90 -6.94
CA TRP A 124 22.36 -7.07 -7.15
C TRP A 124 21.80 -8.32 -6.49
N ALA A 125 21.29 -8.19 -5.26
CA ALA A 125 20.63 -9.29 -4.56
C ALA A 125 19.43 -9.86 -5.36
N THR A 126 18.58 -9.00 -5.93
CA THR A 126 17.41 -9.44 -6.73
C THR A 126 17.82 -10.20 -7.99
N ARG A 127 18.89 -9.76 -8.67
CA ARG A 127 19.43 -10.48 -9.83
C ARG A 127 20.04 -11.84 -9.45
N LYS A 128 20.62 -11.94 -8.26
CA LYS A 128 21.37 -13.12 -7.81
C LYS A 128 20.48 -14.20 -7.20
N ILE A 129 19.38 -13.87 -6.53
CA ILE A 129 18.59 -14.82 -5.77
C ILE A 129 17.79 -15.79 -6.66
N ALA A 130 17.68 -17.06 -6.26
CA ALA A 130 16.85 -18.08 -6.92
C ALA A 130 15.54 -18.29 -6.14
N ALA A 131 14.51 -17.53 -6.50
CA ALA A 131 13.15 -17.67 -5.96
C ALA A 131 12.24 -18.36 -6.98
N ASP A 132 11.38 -19.26 -6.51
CA ASP A 132 10.33 -19.93 -7.29
C ASP A 132 9.15 -20.35 -6.37
N SER A 133 8.08 -20.89 -6.95
CA SER A 133 6.86 -21.25 -6.20
C SER A 133 7.04 -22.39 -5.19
N LEU A 134 8.05 -23.24 -5.36
CA LEU A 134 8.38 -24.32 -4.43
C LEU A 134 9.38 -23.84 -3.36
N HIS A 135 10.15 -22.82 -3.68
CA HIS A 135 11.20 -22.25 -2.86
C HIS A 135 11.11 -20.72 -2.88
N PRO A 136 10.10 -20.13 -2.21
CA PRO A 136 10.08 -18.69 -1.99
C PRO A 136 11.33 -18.28 -1.20
N ARG A 137 11.79 -17.06 -1.42
CA ARG A 137 13.03 -16.54 -0.84
C ARG A 137 12.88 -15.11 -0.35
N THR A 138 13.77 -14.73 0.55
CA THR A 138 13.80 -13.41 1.15
C THR A 138 15.15 -12.72 0.94
N ILE A 139 15.10 -11.44 0.62
CA ILE A 139 16.23 -10.51 0.74
C ILE A 139 16.00 -9.69 2.01
N HIS A 140 16.89 -9.86 2.99
CA HIS A 140 16.91 -9.08 4.23
C HIS A 140 17.80 -7.85 4.06
N VAL A 141 17.24 -6.68 4.30
CA VAL A 141 17.93 -5.39 4.11
C VAL A 141 18.16 -4.74 5.47
N ALA A 142 19.43 -4.54 5.83
CA ALA A 142 19.83 -3.88 7.05
C ALA A 142 19.42 -2.39 7.05
N PRO A 143 19.29 -1.74 8.22
CA PRO A 143 19.08 -0.31 8.29
C PRO A 143 20.14 0.44 7.47
N GLY A 144 19.71 1.48 6.75
CA GLY A 144 20.58 2.31 5.95
C GLY A 144 19.83 3.19 4.97
N PHE A 145 20.58 4.13 4.40
CA PHE A 145 20.13 4.97 3.30
C PHE A 145 20.69 4.40 2.00
N TYR A 146 19.81 3.93 1.13
CA TYR A 146 20.12 3.24 -0.12
C TYR A 146 19.80 4.16 -1.29
N SER A 147 20.86 4.66 -1.93
CA SER A 147 20.80 5.53 -3.11
C SER A 147 22.03 5.29 -3.97
N ARG A 148 22.07 5.85 -5.19
CA ARG A 148 23.26 5.69 -6.02
C ARG A 148 24.48 6.35 -5.38
N ALA A 149 24.32 7.53 -4.79
CA ALA A 149 25.40 8.28 -4.16
C ALA A 149 25.95 7.62 -2.88
N THR A 150 25.13 6.86 -2.17
CA THR A 150 25.49 6.32 -0.84
C THR A 150 26.13 4.94 -0.89
N ASN A 151 25.53 4.00 -1.62
CA ASN A 151 26.01 2.62 -1.70
C ASN A 151 26.02 2.05 -3.13
N ASN A 152 25.99 2.92 -4.15
CA ASN A 152 25.86 2.52 -5.56
C ASN A 152 24.57 1.74 -5.88
N GLN A 153 23.50 1.93 -5.09
CA GLN A 153 22.21 1.30 -5.40
C GLN A 153 21.77 1.65 -6.83
N VAL A 154 21.29 0.64 -7.55
CA VAL A 154 20.79 0.78 -8.92
C VAL A 154 19.27 0.75 -8.89
N PHE A 155 18.65 1.68 -9.62
CA PHE A 155 17.21 1.72 -9.84
C PHE A 155 16.89 1.51 -11.34
N PRO A 156 15.75 0.88 -11.67
CA PRO A 156 14.77 0.30 -10.74
C PRO A 156 15.28 -0.97 -10.06
N ILE A 157 14.81 -1.22 -8.84
CA ILE A 157 14.88 -2.53 -8.18
C ILE A 157 13.77 -3.37 -8.81
N ALA A 158 14.15 -4.37 -9.60
CA ALA A 158 13.22 -5.30 -10.19
C ALA A 158 12.78 -6.35 -9.18
N GLY A 159 11.47 -6.53 -9.03
CA GLY A 159 10.88 -7.65 -8.32
C GLY A 159 10.99 -8.94 -9.14
N LYS A 160 10.93 -10.07 -8.44
CA LYS A 160 10.98 -11.42 -9.00
C LYS A 160 9.84 -12.23 -8.39
N ASP A 161 9.29 -13.17 -9.14
CA ASP A 161 8.21 -14.02 -8.62
C ASP A 161 8.69 -14.79 -7.37
N TYR A 162 7.80 -14.89 -6.38
CA TYR A 162 7.99 -15.58 -5.10
C TYR A 162 9.13 -15.01 -4.23
N LEU A 163 9.41 -13.72 -4.40
CA LEU A 163 10.44 -12.99 -3.64
C LEU A 163 9.81 -12.04 -2.61
N SER A 164 10.32 -12.09 -1.38
CA SER A 164 10.11 -11.04 -0.38
C SER A 164 11.36 -10.16 -0.26
N ILE A 165 11.20 -8.84 -0.22
CA ILE A 165 12.25 -7.88 0.11
C ILE A 165 11.85 -7.17 1.40
N ILE A 166 12.59 -7.39 2.47
CA ILE A 166 12.21 -7.00 3.83
C ILE A 166 13.31 -6.14 4.44
N GLY A 167 12.99 -4.87 4.67
CA GLY A 167 13.81 -3.94 5.45
C GLY A 167 13.74 -4.21 6.95
N ALA A 168 14.61 -3.55 7.70
CA ALA A 168 14.60 -3.66 9.16
C ALA A 168 13.38 -2.97 9.78
N ASP A 169 13.10 -1.75 9.33
CA ASP A 169 11.97 -0.92 9.74
C ASP A 169 11.78 0.29 8.78
N MET A 170 10.61 0.92 8.86
CA MET A 170 10.21 2.07 8.04
C MET A 170 11.09 3.32 8.25
N ASP A 171 11.63 3.53 9.45
CA ASP A 171 12.31 4.78 9.81
C ASP A 171 13.79 4.77 9.45
N ASN A 172 14.40 3.58 9.43
CA ASN A 172 15.83 3.42 9.25
C ASN A 172 16.21 2.70 7.96
N THR A 173 15.26 2.17 7.18
CA THR A 173 15.54 1.54 5.87
C THR A 173 14.97 2.39 4.75
N ILE A 174 15.80 3.25 4.15
CA ILE A 174 15.36 4.30 3.24
C ILE A 174 15.87 4.03 1.83
N LEU A 175 14.96 3.92 0.87
CA LEU A 175 15.24 3.93 -0.56
C LEU A 175 15.02 5.36 -1.06
N SER A 176 16.11 6.06 -1.40
CA SER A 176 16.05 7.42 -1.94
C SER A 176 16.53 7.44 -3.38
N ASN A 177 15.64 7.82 -4.30
CA ASN A 177 16.01 7.96 -5.70
C ASN A 177 16.69 9.30 -5.95
N ASP A 178 17.98 9.24 -6.30
CA ASP A 178 18.83 10.38 -6.63
C ASP A 178 19.15 10.46 -8.14
N TRP A 179 18.33 9.83 -9.00
CA TRP A 179 18.54 9.75 -10.45
C TRP A 179 17.28 10.02 -11.29
N ASP A 180 17.41 10.97 -12.22
CA ASP A 180 16.37 11.82 -12.85
C ASP A 180 15.28 11.16 -13.72
N THR A 181 15.21 9.82 -13.82
CA THR A 181 14.25 9.17 -14.76
C THR A 181 13.75 7.79 -14.35
N CYS A 182 14.28 7.21 -13.26
CA CYS A 182 13.97 5.83 -12.92
C CYS A 182 12.85 5.74 -11.88
N VAL A 183 12.09 4.65 -11.97
CA VAL A 183 11.18 4.18 -10.92
C VAL A 183 12.00 3.55 -9.80
N VAL A 184 11.55 3.58 -8.53
CA VAL A 184 12.27 2.92 -7.42
C VAL A 184 12.10 1.40 -7.53
N ILE A 185 10.85 0.93 -7.59
CA ILE A 185 10.51 -0.49 -7.77
C ILE A 185 9.65 -0.64 -9.01
N LYS A 186 10.11 -1.43 -9.97
CA LYS A 186 9.35 -1.74 -11.19
C LYS A 186 9.48 -3.21 -11.49
N SER A 187 8.34 -3.88 -11.64
CA SER A 187 8.33 -5.33 -11.87
C SER A 187 7.21 -5.74 -12.81
N TYR A 188 7.49 -6.75 -13.62
CA TYR A 188 6.49 -7.55 -14.32
C TYR A 188 6.52 -8.91 -13.63
N LEU A 189 5.44 -9.28 -12.97
CA LEU A 189 5.37 -10.46 -12.11
C LEU A 189 4.26 -11.36 -12.63
N PHE A 190 4.42 -12.66 -12.46
CA PHE A 190 3.38 -13.68 -12.70
C PHE A 190 3.22 -14.59 -11.48
N GLY A 191 3.72 -14.14 -10.32
CA GLY A 191 3.57 -14.80 -9.04
C GLY A 191 3.60 -13.81 -7.89
N ASP A 192 3.63 -14.33 -6.67
CA ASP A 192 3.59 -13.54 -5.44
C ASP A 192 4.84 -12.66 -5.29
N PHE A 193 4.66 -11.43 -4.81
CA PHE A 193 5.77 -10.56 -4.40
C PHE A 193 5.44 -9.85 -3.09
N GLU A 194 6.45 -9.68 -2.23
CA GLU A 194 6.31 -8.96 -0.97
C GLU A 194 7.39 -7.88 -0.84
N LEU A 195 6.97 -6.70 -0.38
CA LEU A 195 7.85 -5.63 0.05
C LEU A 195 7.39 -5.11 1.41
N SER A 196 8.31 -5.06 2.38
CA SER A 196 7.99 -4.53 3.70
C SER A 196 9.11 -3.77 4.39
N ASN A 197 8.73 -2.86 5.29
CA ASN A 197 9.61 -2.12 6.20
C ASN A 197 10.58 -1.17 5.51
N PHE A 198 10.06 -0.28 4.65
CA PHE A 198 10.87 0.75 3.98
C PHE A 198 10.23 2.13 4.04
N THR A 199 11.06 3.17 3.98
CA THR A 199 10.68 4.46 3.40
C THR A 199 11.15 4.52 1.95
N ILE A 200 10.29 4.98 1.05
CA ILE A 200 10.55 5.20 -0.38
C ILE A 200 10.29 6.67 -0.69
N GLN A 201 11.33 7.34 -1.19
CA GLN A 201 11.30 8.76 -1.50
C GLN A 201 12.22 9.10 -2.68
N SER A 202 12.18 10.36 -3.10
CA SER A 202 13.08 10.90 -4.12
C SER A 202 13.80 12.14 -3.58
N GLU A 203 15.01 12.40 -4.07
CA GLU A 203 15.74 13.61 -3.69
C GLU A 203 15.01 14.88 -4.18
N PRO A 204 15.05 15.99 -3.42
CA PRO A 204 14.40 17.22 -3.83
C PRO A 204 14.84 17.70 -5.22
N GLY A 205 13.85 17.99 -6.08
CA GLY A 205 14.08 18.44 -7.46
C GLY A 205 14.25 17.32 -8.48
N ILE A 206 14.26 16.05 -8.05
CA ILE A 206 14.19 14.90 -8.94
C ILE A 206 12.74 14.57 -9.25
N VAL A 207 12.44 14.43 -10.54
CA VAL A 207 11.13 13.95 -11.01
C VAL A 207 11.28 12.49 -11.41
N VAL A 208 10.43 11.64 -10.84
CA VAL A 208 10.45 10.19 -11.09
C VAL A 208 9.21 9.76 -11.88
N GLY A 209 9.25 8.56 -12.46
CA GLY A 209 8.01 7.88 -12.87
C GLY A 209 7.15 7.52 -11.66
N THR A 210 6.34 6.47 -11.73
CA THR A 210 5.66 5.94 -10.53
C THR A 210 6.71 5.34 -9.59
N PRO A 211 6.88 5.79 -8.33
CA PRO A 211 7.88 5.23 -7.40
C PRO A 211 7.81 3.72 -7.23
N VAL A 212 6.60 3.16 -7.07
CA VAL A 212 6.36 1.72 -6.93
C VAL A 212 5.38 1.28 -8.02
N SER A 213 5.85 0.48 -8.97
CA SER A 213 5.06 0.03 -10.11
C SER A 213 5.11 -1.48 -10.32
N PHE A 214 3.95 -2.07 -10.54
CA PHE A 214 3.80 -3.49 -10.80
C PHE A 214 2.96 -3.73 -12.05
N TYR A 215 3.32 -4.76 -12.81
CA TYR A 215 2.60 -5.15 -14.01
C TYR A 215 2.34 -6.65 -14.04
N ASN A 216 1.15 -7.03 -14.54
CA ASN A 216 0.72 -8.42 -14.78
C ASN A 216 0.71 -9.38 -13.57
N THR A 217 0.60 -8.86 -12.35
CA THR A 217 0.83 -9.62 -11.11
C THR A 217 -0.31 -10.54 -10.71
N ASP A 218 -0.01 -11.66 -10.06
CA ASP A 218 -1.00 -12.49 -9.34
C ASP A 218 -1.34 -11.89 -7.96
N LEU A 219 -0.32 -11.65 -7.13
CA LEU A 219 -0.49 -11.12 -5.78
C LEU A 219 0.68 -10.25 -5.34
N VAL A 220 0.39 -9.00 -4.95
CA VAL A 220 1.36 -8.09 -4.34
C VAL A 220 1.00 -7.83 -2.88
N ARG A 221 1.98 -8.09 -1.99
CA ARG A 221 1.90 -7.75 -0.57
C ARG A 221 2.79 -6.56 -0.27
N LEU A 222 2.20 -5.49 0.22
CA LEU A 222 2.94 -4.32 0.69
C LEU A 222 2.59 -4.10 2.17
N SER A 223 3.59 -4.10 3.04
CA SER A 223 3.34 -3.85 4.46
C SER A 223 4.36 -2.93 5.11
N ASN A 224 3.92 -2.06 6.02
CA ASN A 224 4.80 -1.15 6.76
C ASN A 224 5.70 -0.33 5.80
N LEU A 225 5.10 0.48 4.93
CA LEU A 225 5.84 1.32 3.99
C LEU A 225 5.48 2.79 4.14
N LYS A 226 6.48 3.67 4.05
CA LYS A 226 6.26 5.11 3.81
C LYS A 226 6.60 5.40 2.37
N ILE A 227 5.68 5.92 1.58
CA ILE A 227 5.95 6.38 0.20
C ILE A 227 5.64 7.86 0.17
N GLN A 228 6.70 8.67 0.25
CA GLN A 228 6.53 10.09 0.54
C GLN A 228 7.53 10.99 -0.17
N ASN A 229 7.15 12.26 -0.32
CA ASN A 229 8.00 13.30 -0.90
C ASN A 229 8.51 12.94 -2.30
N ASN A 230 7.66 12.31 -3.12
CA ASN A 230 7.98 12.01 -4.51
C ASN A 230 7.29 13.00 -5.43
N VAL A 231 8.02 13.49 -6.44
CA VAL A 231 7.44 14.23 -7.56
C VAL A 231 7.33 13.26 -8.73
N THR A 232 6.12 12.90 -9.13
CA THR A 232 5.85 11.84 -10.11
C THR A 232 5.24 12.35 -11.41
N THR A 233 5.76 11.85 -12.53
CA THR A 233 5.12 11.89 -13.86
C THR A 233 4.41 10.58 -14.19
N GLY A 234 4.39 9.62 -13.27
CA GLY A 234 3.72 8.34 -13.44
C GLY A 234 2.36 8.29 -12.74
N TYR A 235 1.66 7.16 -12.86
CA TYR A 235 0.29 6.93 -12.41
C TYR A 235 0.11 6.76 -10.88
N GLY A 236 0.79 7.57 -10.06
CA GLY A 236 0.69 7.50 -8.60
C GLY A 236 2.02 7.20 -7.90
N ALA A 237 2.01 7.31 -6.58
CA ALA A 237 3.02 6.75 -5.67
C ALA A 237 3.10 5.21 -5.81
N ILE A 238 1.94 4.57 -5.96
CA ILE A 238 1.80 3.14 -6.27
C ILE A 238 0.95 3.01 -7.53
N HIS A 239 1.45 2.26 -8.51
CA HIS A 239 0.69 1.88 -9.69
C HIS A 239 0.75 0.38 -9.93
N GLN A 240 -0.39 -0.24 -10.22
CA GLN A 240 -0.43 -1.64 -10.65
C GLN A 240 -1.40 -1.83 -11.81
N PHE A 241 -0.93 -2.50 -12.87
CA PHE A 241 -1.70 -2.68 -14.09
C PHE A 241 -1.41 -4.00 -14.83
N GLY A 242 -2.44 -4.72 -15.27
CA GLY A 242 -2.23 -5.94 -16.06
C GLY A 242 -3.51 -6.55 -16.63
N ALA A 243 -3.38 -7.59 -17.44
CA ALA A 243 -4.54 -8.27 -18.05
C ALA A 243 -5.08 -9.45 -17.22
N GLY A 244 -4.49 -9.74 -16.04
CA GLY A 244 -4.85 -10.86 -15.16
C GLY A 244 -5.42 -10.42 -13.81
N GLU A 245 -5.69 -11.39 -12.93
CA GLU A 245 -6.19 -11.16 -11.56
C GLU A 245 -5.12 -10.43 -10.72
N ASN A 246 -5.24 -9.12 -10.59
CA ASN A 246 -4.28 -8.27 -9.86
C ASN A 246 -4.70 -8.17 -8.38
N ARG A 247 -4.39 -9.19 -7.58
CA ARG A 247 -4.75 -9.18 -6.16
C ARG A 247 -3.74 -8.37 -5.33
N ILE A 248 -4.25 -7.63 -4.35
CA ILE A 248 -3.43 -6.88 -3.40
C ILE A 248 -3.73 -7.23 -1.94
N GLU A 249 -2.69 -7.20 -1.11
CA GLU A 249 -2.77 -7.27 0.35
C GLU A 249 -1.89 -6.15 0.92
N TYR A 250 -2.48 -4.97 1.10
CA TYR A 250 -1.78 -3.75 1.51
C TYR A 250 -2.10 -3.42 2.97
N GLU A 251 -1.09 -3.33 3.82
CA GLU A 251 -1.27 -3.08 5.26
C GLU A 251 -0.31 -2.03 5.80
N ASN A 252 -0.80 -1.13 6.65
CA ASN A 252 0.05 -0.16 7.35
C ASN A 252 0.94 0.66 6.40
N LEU A 253 0.32 1.22 5.35
CA LEU A 253 0.99 2.09 4.39
C LEU A 253 0.76 3.55 4.75
N LEU A 254 1.82 4.36 4.72
CA LEU A 254 1.75 5.82 4.75
C LEU A 254 2.13 6.36 3.36
N ILE A 255 1.17 6.94 2.64
CA ILE A 255 1.40 7.56 1.33
C ILE A 255 1.14 9.05 1.46
N SER A 256 2.20 9.86 1.53
CA SER A 256 2.05 11.26 1.87
C SER A 256 2.97 12.23 1.15
N ASN A 257 2.50 13.46 0.92
CA ASN A 257 3.29 14.53 0.31
C ASN A 257 3.86 14.13 -1.06
N ASN A 258 3.13 13.35 -1.83
CA ASN A 258 3.50 13.05 -3.22
C ASN A 258 2.84 14.09 -4.14
N GLU A 259 3.61 14.59 -5.10
CA GLU A 259 3.20 15.57 -6.09
C GLU A 259 3.08 14.90 -7.46
N ALA A 260 1.95 15.07 -8.14
CA ALA A 260 1.84 14.73 -9.56
C ALA A 260 2.01 15.98 -10.43
N VAL A 261 2.93 15.94 -11.41
CA VAL A 261 3.28 17.10 -12.26
C VAL A 261 2.70 17.05 -13.69
N GLU A 262 2.33 15.86 -14.18
CA GLU A 262 1.72 15.63 -15.50
C GLU A 262 0.37 14.91 -15.33
N ARG A 263 -0.30 14.46 -16.41
CA ARG A 263 -1.67 13.87 -16.48
C ARG A 263 -1.91 12.60 -15.63
N HIS A 264 -1.46 12.58 -14.39
CA HIS A 264 -1.27 11.38 -13.59
C HIS A 264 -1.52 11.61 -12.11
N ARG A 265 -1.70 10.49 -11.39
CA ARG A 265 -2.16 10.43 -9.99
C ARG A 265 -1.01 10.70 -9.05
N ALA A 266 -1.33 11.10 -7.82
CA ALA A 266 -0.33 11.26 -6.76
C ALA A 266 -0.37 10.09 -5.75
N GLY A 267 -1.55 9.54 -5.45
CA GLY A 267 -1.74 8.44 -4.52
C GLY A 267 -1.63 7.05 -5.17
N ILE A 268 -2.67 6.25 -5.06
CA ILE A 268 -2.71 4.87 -5.55
C ILE A 268 -3.50 4.79 -6.87
N GLY A 269 -3.01 4.04 -7.85
CA GLY A 269 -3.76 3.72 -9.07
C GLY A 269 -3.65 2.23 -9.43
N ILE A 270 -4.75 1.48 -9.33
CA ILE A 270 -4.72 0.03 -9.57
C ILE A 270 -5.85 -0.39 -10.52
N ALA A 271 -5.49 -1.18 -11.54
CA ALA A 271 -6.43 -1.63 -12.56
C ALA A 271 -5.94 -2.88 -13.33
N PRO A 272 -6.69 -3.99 -13.37
CA PRO A 272 -7.78 -4.38 -12.49
C PRO A 272 -7.33 -4.54 -11.03
N VAL A 273 -8.25 -4.74 -10.08
CA VAL A 273 -7.91 -4.98 -8.68
C VAL A 273 -8.94 -5.83 -7.92
N SER A 274 -8.43 -6.66 -7.00
CA SER A 274 -9.17 -7.30 -5.91
C SER A 274 -8.28 -7.42 -4.66
N GLY A 275 -8.85 -7.72 -3.49
CA GLY A 275 -8.09 -7.89 -2.24
C GLY A 275 -8.37 -6.81 -1.19
N TYR A 276 -7.34 -6.28 -0.53
CA TYR A 276 -7.57 -5.34 0.57
C TYR A 276 -6.50 -4.25 0.78
N LEU A 277 -6.95 -3.15 1.39
CA LEU A 277 -6.16 -2.12 2.04
C LEU A 277 -6.57 -2.06 3.52
N LYS A 278 -5.62 -2.19 4.46
CA LYS A 278 -5.91 -2.14 5.90
C LYS A 278 -4.97 -1.22 6.64
N ASN A 279 -5.50 -0.42 7.56
CA ASN A 279 -4.72 0.44 8.45
C ASN A 279 -3.79 1.41 7.68
N CYS A 280 -4.23 1.88 6.51
CA CYS A 280 -3.44 2.75 5.64
C CYS A 280 -3.79 4.23 5.84
N VAL A 281 -2.79 5.09 5.75
CA VAL A 281 -2.94 6.56 5.77
C VAL A 281 -2.45 7.12 4.45
N ILE A 282 -3.36 7.70 3.68
CA ILE A 282 -3.07 8.36 2.42
C ILE A 282 -3.41 9.83 2.64
N LYS A 283 -2.41 10.71 2.60
CA LYS A 283 -2.63 12.11 3.00
C LYS A 283 -1.77 13.12 2.26
N ASP A 284 -2.21 14.37 2.21
CA ASP A 284 -1.39 15.50 1.76
C ASP A 284 -0.77 15.32 0.36
N ASN A 285 -1.34 14.43 -0.47
CA ASN A 285 -0.93 14.26 -1.87
C ASN A 285 -1.63 15.33 -2.73
N PHE A 286 -0.90 15.93 -3.66
CA PHE A 286 -1.37 17.09 -4.42
C PHE A 286 -0.95 17.02 -5.89
N LEU A 287 -1.59 17.86 -6.71
CA LEU A 287 -1.36 17.98 -8.15
C LEU A 287 -0.86 19.39 -8.48
N SER A 288 0.13 19.49 -9.36
CA SER A 288 0.68 20.76 -9.85
C SER A 288 0.54 20.96 -11.37
N GLY A 289 -0.03 19.99 -12.09
CA GLY A 289 -0.28 20.01 -13.54
C GLY A 289 -1.75 20.26 -13.95
N PRO A 290 -2.02 20.61 -15.22
CA PRO A 290 -3.30 21.15 -15.72
C PRO A 290 -4.42 20.12 -16.00
N ASP A 291 -4.22 18.86 -15.63
CA ASP A 291 -5.13 17.75 -15.93
C ASP A 291 -5.28 16.88 -14.68
N ALA A 292 -6.49 16.47 -14.35
CA ALA A 292 -6.80 16.08 -12.98
C ALA A 292 -7.26 14.61 -12.84
N PRO A 293 -6.37 13.72 -12.39
CA PRO A 293 -6.74 12.38 -11.95
C PRO A 293 -6.84 12.30 -10.43
N GLU A 294 -7.07 11.09 -9.93
CA GLU A 294 -7.35 10.79 -8.53
C GLU A 294 -6.13 11.08 -7.63
N LEU A 295 -6.29 11.98 -6.65
CA LEU A 295 -5.20 12.34 -5.73
C LEU A 295 -4.89 11.28 -4.68
N ALA A 296 -5.91 10.62 -4.15
CA ALA A 296 -5.74 9.59 -3.14
C ALA A 296 -5.73 8.20 -3.75
N MET A 297 -6.76 7.88 -4.55
CA MET A 297 -6.94 6.50 -5.02
C MET A 297 -7.83 6.38 -6.26
N GLN A 298 -7.37 5.60 -7.25
CA GLN A 298 -8.21 5.03 -8.29
C GLN A 298 -8.23 3.51 -8.18
N LEU A 299 -9.44 2.94 -8.19
CA LEU A 299 -9.68 1.51 -8.30
C LEU A 299 -10.47 1.21 -9.58
N MET A 300 -9.94 0.35 -10.44
CA MET A 300 -10.73 -0.32 -11.48
C MET A 300 -10.89 -1.77 -11.04
N VAL A 301 -12.07 -2.13 -10.57
CA VAL A 301 -12.29 -3.34 -9.77
C VAL A 301 -12.71 -4.51 -10.65
N ASP A 302 -12.12 -5.68 -10.39
CA ASP A 302 -12.36 -6.95 -11.12
C ASP A 302 -12.67 -8.11 -10.13
N GLY A 303 -12.81 -7.77 -8.84
CA GLY A 303 -13.18 -8.68 -7.76
C GLY A 303 -13.29 -7.91 -6.44
N ASP A 304 -13.80 -8.54 -5.39
CA ASP A 304 -14.11 -7.84 -4.13
C ASP A 304 -12.90 -7.10 -3.54
N MET A 305 -13.15 -5.89 -3.04
CA MET A 305 -12.18 -4.98 -2.44
C MET A 305 -12.60 -4.57 -1.04
N LEU A 306 -11.78 -4.88 -0.04
CA LEU A 306 -11.98 -4.42 1.34
C LEU A 306 -11.02 -3.27 1.67
N ILE A 307 -11.56 -2.15 2.11
CA ILE A 307 -10.80 -0.99 2.59
C ILE A 307 -11.19 -0.77 4.05
N GLU A 308 -10.31 -1.13 4.98
CA GLU A 308 -10.62 -1.21 6.41
C GLU A 308 -9.66 -0.34 7.23
N ASN A 309 -10.17 0.45 8.17
CA ASN A 309 -9.36 1.30 9.05
C ASN A 309 -8.42 2.26 8.30
N CYS A 310 -8.87 2.81 7.16
CA CYS A 310 -8.03 3.68 6.32
C CYS A 310 -8.39 5.17 6.48
N ILE A 311 -7.39 6.03 6.33
CA ILE A 311 -7.50 7.49 6.41
C ILE A 311 -7.11 8.12 5.08
N PHE A 312 -7.97 8.99 4.56
CA PHE A 312 -7.78 9.76 3.33
C PHE A 312 -7.97 11.26 3.62
N THR A 313 -6.88 12.02 3.74
CA THR A 313 -6.98 13.39 4.28
C THR A 313 -6.03 14.43 3.68
N GLY A 314 -6.44 15.70 3.68
CA GLY A 314 -5.55 16.82 3.32
C GLY A 314 -5.16 16.87 1.84
N HIS A 315 -5.82 16.10 0.98
CA HIS A 315 -5.55 16.13 -0.45
C HIS A 315 -6.03 17.45 -1.06
N HIS A 316 -5.21 18.07 -1.91
CA HIS A 316 -5.54 19.34 -2.53
C HIS A 316 -5.35 19.33 -4.06
N SER A 317 -6.40 19.70 -4.80
CA SER A 317 -6.36 19.95 -6.25
C SER A 317 -6.90 21.34 -6.57
N SER A 318 -6.14 22.13 -7.32
CA SER A 318 -6.61 23.40 -7.89
C SER A 318 -7.26 23.26 -9.28
N GLU A 319 -7.32 22.05 -9.84
CA GLU A 319 -7.80 21.80 -11.20
C GLU A 319 -9.31 21.53 -11.29
N SER A 320 -9.94 21.95 -12.40
CA SER A 320 -11.41 21.95 -12.57
C SER A 320 -12.06 20.57 -12.63
N ASP A 321 -11.27 19.53 -12.95
CA ASP A 321 -11.76 18.18 -13.25
C ASP A 321 -11.30 17.15 -12.20
N GLY A 322 -10.67 17.62 -11.11
CA GLY A 322 -10.02 16.75 -10.12
C GLY A 322 -10.96 16.07 -9.15
N ARG A 323 -10.51 14.95 -8.58
CA ARG A 323 -11.21 14.21 -7.54
C ARG A 323 -10.21 13.54 -6.60
N ILE A 324 -10.66 13.15 -5.43
CA ILE A 324 -9.81 12.48 -4.45
C ILE A 324 -9.81 10.98 -4.71
N MET A 325 -10.99 10.40 -4.94
CA MET A 325 -11.17 8.97 -5.11
C MET A 325 -12.08 8.65 -6.30
N ARG A 326 -11.79 7.56 -7.01
CA ARG A 326 -12.68 7.01 -8.02
C ARG A 326 -12.67 5.49 -8.03
N SER A 327 -13.86 4.93 -8.19
CA SER A 327 -14.10 3.51 -8.46
C SER A 327 -14.82 3.33 -9.78
N THR A 328 -14.38 2.34 -10.56
CA THR A 328 -15.03 1.91 -11.82
C THR A 328 -14.98 0.40 -11.96
N ASP A 329 -15.87 -0.15 -12.79
CA ASP A 329 -15.74 -1.54 -13.22
C ASP A 329 -14.50 -1.73 -14.10
N TYR A 330 -13.92 -2.92 -14.01
CA TYR A 330 -13.09 -3.50 -15.05
C TYR A 330 -13.88 -4.66 -15.69
N ASN A 331 -13.89 -4.75 -17.03
CA ASN A 331 -14.56 -5.83 -17.77
C ASN A 331 -16.03 -6.15 -17.46
N GLN A 332 -16.78 -5.25 -16.80
CA GLN A 332 -18.19 -5.44 -16.37
C GLN A 332 -18.37 -6.54 -15.31
N GLU A 333 -17.34 -6.81 -14.49
CA GLU A 333 -17.49 -7.69 -13.33
C GLU A 333 -18.34 -7.03 -12.23
N VAL A 334 -19.19 -7.83 -11.59
CA VAL A 334 -20.04 -7.38 -10.47
C VAL A 334 -19.31 -7.68 -9.17
N ALA A 335 -18.53 -6.71 -8.69
CA ALA A 335 -17.75 -6.81 -7.46
C ALA A 335 -18.34 -5.96 -6.32
N THR A 336 -17.88 -6.17 -5.09
CA THR A 336 -18.19 -5.31 -3.96
C THR A 336 -16.95 -4.51 -3.52
N ILE A 337 -17.11 -3.21 -3.29
CA ILE A 337 -16.11 -2.37 -2.60
C ILE A 337 -16.66 -2.02 -1.22
N THR A 338 -16.03 -2.52 -0.17
CA THR A 338 -16.47 -2.31 1.21
C THR A 338 -15.48 -1.38 1.94
N TYR A 339 -15.95 -0.21 2.32
CA TYR A 339 -15.25 0.72 3.20
C TYR A 339 -15.72 0.52 4.64
N ASN A 340 -14.87 -0.08 5.46
CA ASN A 340 -15.12 -0.31 6.88
C ASN A 340 -14.27 0.63 7.72
N ASN A 341 -14.89 1.37 8.64
CA ASN A 341 -14.17 2.15 9.64
C ASN A 341 -13.16 3.16 9.06
N CYS A 342 -13.49 3.79 7.93
CA CYS A 342 -12.60 4.73 7.25
C CYS A 342 -12.92 6.20 7.58
N LEU A 343 -11.89 7.04 7.54
CA LEU A 343 -11.99 8.51 7.62
C LEU A 343 -11.63 9.11 6.25
N ILE A 344 -12.56 9.86 5.64
CA ILE A 344 -12.33 10.63 4.41
C ILE A 344 -12.58 12.09 4.73
N ALA A 345 -11.52 12.87 4.97
CA ALA A 345 -11.69 14.18 5.58
C ALA A 345 -10.75 15.27 5.08
N ASP A 346 -11.16 16.52 5.25
CA ASP A 346 -10.34 17.72 4.99
C ASP A 346 -9.68 17.73 3.60
N ASN A 347 -10.34 17.13 2.61
CA ASN A 347 -9.87 17.13 1.23
C ASN A 347 -10.51 18.28 0.46
N SER A 348 -9.73 18.94 -0.39
CA SER A 348 -10.15 20.11 -1.14
C SER A 348 -9.87 19.94 -2.62
N ILE A 349 -10.90 20.16 -3.45
CA ILE A 349 -10.79 20.13 -4.90
C ILE A 349 -11.39 21.39 -5.52
N ASN A 350 -10.88 21.78 -6.67
CA ASN A 350 -11.51 22.81 -7.50
C ASN A 350 -12.50 22.19 -8.51
N SER A 351 -13.19 21.12 -8.13
CA SER A 351 -14.14 20.39 -8.98
C SER A 351 -15.43 20.05 -8.23
N ASN A 352 -16.27 19.22 -8.84
CA ASN A 352 -17.63 18.96 -8.38
C ASN A 352 -17.72 17.84 -7.34
N TYR A 353 -16.73 16.94 -7.22
CA TYR A 353 -16.89 15.76 -6.35
C TYR A 353 -15.61 15.16 -5.79
N ILE A 354 -15.66 14.82 -4.50
CA ILE A 354 -14.55 14.24 -3.74
C ILE A 354 -14.37 12.78 -4.10
N PHE A 355 -15.48 12.03 -4.07
CA PHE A 355 -15.55 10.63 -4.39
C PHE A 355 -16.46 10.39 -5.60
N GLN A 356 -16.07 9.49 -6.49
CA GLN A 356 -16.89 9.08 -7.63
C GLN A 356 -16.98 7.56 -7.77
N ASN A 357 -18.21 7.05 -7.78
CA ASN A 357 -18.54 5.79 -8.45
C ASN A 357 -18.96 6.12 -9.88
N PHE A 358 -18.23 5.62 -10.88
CA PHE A 358 -18.54 5.91 -12.28
C PHE A 358 -18.98 4.65 -13.02
N ASN A 359 -20.28 4.59 -13.31
CA ASN A 359 -20.94 3.46 -13.99
C ASN A 359 -20.49 2.11 -13.40
N TYR A 360 -20.53 2.02 -12.07
CA TYR A 360 -20.10 0.87 -11.31
C TYR A 360 -21.29 -0.09 -11.14
N THR A 361 -21.25 -1.24 -11.80
CA THR A 361 -22.33 -2.24 -11.78
C THR A 361 -22.32 -3.11 -10.53
N GLY A 362 -21.23 -3.04 -9.77
CA GLY A 362 -21.10 -3.64 -8.44
C GLY A 362 -21.79 -2.84 -7.31
N LEU A 363 -21.50 -3.25 -6.08
CA LEU A 363 -21.99 -2.62 -4.86
C LEU A 363 -20.87 -1.88 -4.13
N THR A 364 -21.11 -0.63 -3.73
CA THR A 364 -20.23 0.08 -2.79
C THR A 364 -20.86 0.14 -1.41
N GLU A 365 -20.12 -0.20 -0.36
CA GLU A 365 -20.60 -0.15 1.03
C GLU A 365 -19.75 0.80 1.86
N PHE A 366 -20.39 1.73 2.58
CA PHE A 366 -19.79 2.55 3.63
C PHE A 366 -20.34 2.13 4.98
N ASN A 367 -19.46 1.63 5.84
CA ASN A 367 -19.80 1.00 7.10
C ASN A 367 -18.99 1.63 8.23
N ASN A 368 -19.66 2.35 9.12
CA ASN A 368 -19.02 3.08 10.22
C ASN A 368 -17.88 4.01 9.74
N CYS A 369 -18.12 4.72 8.64
CA CYS A 369 -17.17 5.71 8.13
C CYS A 369 -17.49 7.11 8.65
N THR A 370 -16.49 7.99 8.65
CA THR A 370 -16.69 9.43 8.80
C THR A 370 -16.21 10.12 7.53
N ILE A 371 -17.07 10.91 6.90
CA ILE A 371 -16.76 11.71 5.70
C ILE A 371 -17.08 13.17 6.01
N ALA A 372 -16.06 13.97 6.31
CA ALA A 372 -16.26 15.30 6.89
C ALA A 372 -15.20 16.34 6.48
N GLY A 373 -15.56 17.62 6.48
CA GLY A 373 -14.62 18.71 6.19
C GLY A 373 -14.10 18.77 4.75
N ASN A 374 -14.66 17.97 3.84
CA ASN A 374 -14.26 17.99 2.45
C ASN A 374 -14.92 19.17 1.72
N GLY A 375 -14.22 19.79 0.77
CA GLY A 375 -14.69 20.98 0.07
C GLY A 375 -14.42 20.99 -1.43
N GLY A 376 -15.30 21.65 -2.17
CA GLY A 376 -15.30 21.70 -3.63
C GLY A 376 -15.71 23.06 -4.15
N HIS A 377 -14.92 23.64 -5.05
CA HIS A 377 -15.16 24.97 -5.61
C HIS A 377 -15.54 24.92 -7.10
N ASN A 378 -16.79 24.54 -7.42
CA ASN A 378 -17.37 24.79 -8.74
C ASN A 378 -18.89 25.09 -8.67
N SER A 379 -19.54 25.36 -9.80
CA SER A 379 -20.82 26.09 -9.83
C SER A 379 -22.07 25.21 -9.93
N PHE A 380 -21.95 23.89 -10.11
CA PHE A 380 -23.11 23.01 -10.34
C PHE A 380 -22.98 21.65 -9.67
N TYR A 381 -23.86 21.38 -8.71
CA TYR A 381 -24.01 20.09 -8.03
C TYR A 381 -22.71 19.62 -7.37
N ASN A 382 -22.06 20.49 -6.61
CA ASN A 382 -20.89 20.07 -5.84
C ASN A 382 -21.37 19.05 -4.79
N THR A 383 -20.88 17.83 -4.89
CA THR A 383 -21.29 16.73 -4.02
C THR A 383 -20.11 16.00 -3.40
N THR A 384 -20.23 15.56 -2.14
CA THR A 384 -19.19 14.75 -1.51
C THR A 384 -19.03 13.41 -2.26
N ILE A 385 -20.15 12.72 -2.54
CA ILE A 385 -20.19 11.46 -3.31
C ILE A 385 -21.04 11.64 -4.57
N SER A 386 -20.40 11.63 -5.75
CA SER A 386 -21.08 11.50 -7.03
C SER A 386 -21.23 10.02 -7.36
N ASN A 387 -22.46 9.51 -7.29
CA ASN A 387 -22.71 8.07 -7.36
C ASN A 387 -23.46 7.66 -8.62
N MET A 388 -22.87 6.71 -9.36
CA MET A 388 -23.43 6.01 -10.51
C MET A 388 -23.21 4.51 -10.34
N GLY A 389 -23.88 3.93 -9.33
CA GLY A 389 -23.76 2.53 -8.94
C GLY A 389 -24.65 2.20 -7.74
N ASP A 390 -24.81 0.93 -7.38
CA ASP A 390 -25.50 0.57 -6.14
C ASP A 390 -24.63 0.93 -4.92
N ILE A 391 -25.26 1.51 -3.90
CA ILE A 391 -24.55 1.99 -2.70
C ILE A 391 -25.34 1.76 -1.41
N ASN A 392 -24.65 1.23 -0.40
CA ASN A 392 -25.15 1.07 0.96
C ASN A 392 -24.37 1.98 1.92
N VAL A 393 -25.07 2.70 2.78
CA VAL A 393 -24.50 3.58 3.80
C VAL A 393 -25.08 3.18 5.16
N THR A 394 -24.24 2.61 6.03
CA THR A 394 -24.64 2.15 7.37
C THR A 394 -23.69 2.68 8.44
N ASN A 395 -24.24 3.14 9.58
CA ASN A 395 -23.47 3.68 10.71
C ASN A 395 -22.51 4.82 10.33
N THR A 396 -22.72 5.49 9.20
CA THR A 396 -21.75 6.41 8.62
C THR A 396 -22.17 7.86 8.89
N ILE A 397 -21.20 8.72 9.17
CA ILE A 397 -21.41 10.16 9.32
C ILE A 397 -20.91 10.88 8.07
N MET A 398 -21.80 11.62 7.41
CA MET A 398 -21.49 12.56 6.33
C MET A 398 -21.94 13.97 6.76
N TYR A 399 -21.00 14.79 7.22
CA TYR A 399 -21.32 16.09 7.80
C TYR A 399 -20.13 17.06 7.70
N ASN A 400 -20.40 18.37 7.82
CA ASN A 400 -19.40 19.43 7.73
C ASN A 400 -18.62 19.47 6.41
N ASN A 401 -19.15 18.86 5.33
CA ASN A 401 -18.57 19.05 4.00
C ASN A 401 -19.03 20.41 3.44
N ASP A 402 -18.10 21.15 2.87
CA ASP A 402 -18.32 22.38 2.10
C ASP A 402 -18.67 22.03 0.65
N MET A 403 -19.74 21.25 0.54
CA MET A 403 -20.38 20.78 -0.69
C MET A 403 -21.88 21.08 -0.59
N ASP A 404 -22.57 21.17 -1.74
CA ASP A 404 -24.03 21.37 -1.76
C ASP A 404 -24.77 20.13 -1.22
N TYR A 405 -24.25 18.93 -1.53
CA TYR A 405 -24.89 17.65 -1.25
C TYR A 405 -23.89 16.61 -0.74
N GLU A 406 -24.30 15.78 0.22
CA GLU A 406 -23.45 14.67 0.66
C GLU A 406 -23.41 13.53 -0.36
N ILE A 407 -24.57 13.20 -0.94
CA ILE A 407 -24.67 12.16 -1.97
C ILE A 407 -25.51 12.71 -3.12
N PHE A 408 -25.03 12.53 -4.34
CA PHE A 408 -25.78 12.78 -5.56
C PHE A 408 -25.93 11.50 -6.38
N MET A 409 -27.17 11.05 -6.57
CA MET A 409 -27.50 9.88 -7.39
C MET A 409 -27.68 10.30 -8.85
N MET A 410 -26.78 9.82 -9.70
CA MET A 410 -26.77 10.06 -11.15
C MET A 410 -27.15 8.79 -11.91
N LEU A 411 -27.63 8.97 -13.15
CA LEU A 411 -27.87 7.85 -14.07
C LEU A 411 -27.49 8.29 -15.48
N ASP A 412 -26.53 7.59 -16.09
CA ASP A 412 -26.18 7.79 -17.49
C ASP A 412 -27.19 7.10 -18.42
N PRO A 413 -27.51 7.70 -19.59
CA PRO A 413 -28.34 7.04 -20.58
C PRO A 413 -27.77 5.68 -20.99
N GLY A 414 -28.57 4.62 -20.84
CA GLY A 414 -28.20 3.26 -21.24
C GLY A 414 -27.86 2.32 -20.07
N TYR A 415 -27.83 2.82 -18.84
CA TYR A 415 -27.72 2.00 -17.62
C TYR A 415 -29.08 1.80 -16.96
N ASP A 416 -29.22 0.70 -16.22
CA ASP A 416 -30.37 0.47 -15.36
C ASP A 416 -30.30 1.37 -14.12
N PRO A 417 -31.45 1.77 -13.54
CA PRO A 417 -31.48 2.54 -12.30
C PRO A 417 -30.71 1.89 -11.15
N TRP A 418 -30.03 2.73 -10.38
CA TRP A 418 -29.28 2.32 -9.19
C TRP A 418 -30.11 2.43 -7.91
N THR A 419 -29.64 1.80 -6.85
CA THR A 419 -30.23 1.83 -5.51
C THR A 419 -29.26 2.43 -4.50
N LEU A 420 -29.74 3.41 -3.74
CA LEU A 420 -29.09 3.91 -2.53
C LEU A 420 -29.89 3.42 -1.31
N ASN A 421 -29.22 2.74 -0.38
CA ASN A 421 -29.77 2.40 0.93
C ASN A 421 -29.01 3.17 2.02
N VAL A 422 -29.72 3.92 2.86
CA VAL A 422 -29.14 4.61 4.01
C VAL A 422 -29.84 4.12 5.27
N ALA A 423 -29.09 3.59 6.24
CA ALA A 423 -29.61 3.13 7.53
C ALA A 423 -28.66 3.52 8.66
N TYR A 424 -29.20 3.81 9.85
CA TYR A 424 -28.41 4.12 11.05
C TYR A 424 -27.27 5.11 10.79
N SER A 425 -27.47 6.10 9.92
CA SER A 425 -26.40 7.00 9.46
C SER A 425 -26.79 8.45 9.65
N LEU A 426 -25.81 9.32 9.86
CA LEU A 426 -26.02 10.76 9.93
C LEU A 426 -25.62 11.38 8.60
N VAL A 427 -26.58 11.97 7.87
CA VAL A 427 -26.31 12.68 6.61
C VAL A 427 -26.87 14.09 6.67
N LYS A 428 -26.01 15.09 6.45
CA LYS A 428 -26.38 16.51 6.49
C LYS A 428 -27.55 16.82 5.53
N GLY A 429 -28.66 17.30 6.10
CA GLY A 429 -29.86 17.67 5.35
C GLY A 429 -30.83 16.52 5.07
N GLY A 430 -30.52 15.31 5.52
CA GLY A 430 -31.41 14.14 5.45
C GLY A 430 -31.77 13.70 4.02
N GLU A 431 -32.83 12.91 3.90
CA GLU A 431 -33.32 12.36 2.62
C GLU A 431 -33.64 13.45 1.59
N ASP A 432 -34.26 14.55 2.03
CA ASP A 432 -34.71 15.64 1.16
C ASP A 432 -33.53 16.36 0.46
N ASN A 433 -32.32 16.24 0.99
CA ASN A 433 -31.10 16.84 0.44
C ASN A 433 -30.25 15.86 -0.40
N ILE A 434 -30.83 14.73 -0.83
CA ILE A 434 -30.19 13.79 -1.75
C ILE A 434 -30.76 13.99 -3.15
N PRO A 435 -30.05 14.67 -4.06
CA PRO A 435 -30.56 14.83 -5.41
C PRO A 435 -30.59 13.48 -6.12
N ASN A 436 -31.70 13.23 -6.80
CA ASN A 436 -31.90 12.06 -7.65
C ASN A 436 -32.13 12.55 -9.07
N LEU A 437 -31.12 12.42 -9.93
CA LEU A 437 -31.17 12.98 -11.28
C LEU A 437 -32.38 12.41 -12.04
N ASN A 438 -33.31 13.29 -12.41
CA ASN A 438 -34.58 12.97 -13.06
C ASN A 438 -35.50 12.01 -12.27
N GLY A 439 -35.24 11.78 -10.98
CA GLY A 439 -35.96 10.79 -10.18
C GLY A 439 -35.79 9.36 -10.70
N ALA A 440 -34.65 9.07 -11.35
CA ALA A 440 -34.45 7.81 -12.06
C ALA A 440 -34.06 6.65 -11.14
N ASN A 441 -33.33 6.94 -10.05
CA ASN A 441 -32.79 5.94 -9.12
C ASN A 441 -33.76 5.64 -7.97
N THR A 442 -33.53 4.55 -7.25
CA THR A 442 -34.24 4.22 -6.01
C THR A 442 -33.46 4.75 -4.80
N ILE A 443 -34.11 5.53 -3.94
CA ILE A 443 -33.56 5.98 -2.67
C ILE A 443 -34.39 5.33 -1.56
N ASN A 444 -33.72 4.54 -0.72
CA ASN A 444 -34.31 3.91 0.45
C ASN A 444 -33.72 4.57 1.70
N TRP A 445 -34.46 5.52 2.28
CA TRP A 445 -34.16 6.10 3.58
C TRP A 445 -34.75 5.20 4.68
N LEU A 446 -33.92 4.31 5.21
CA LEU A 446 -34.33 3.29 6.19
C LEU A 446 -34.36 3.88 7.61
N GLU A 447 -34.51 3.01 8.61
CA GLU A 447 -34.58 3.44 10.01
C GLU A 447 -33.23 3.88 10.59
N GLY A 448 -33.28 4.60 11.71
CA GLY A 448 -32.09 4.97 12.49
C GLY A 448 -31.29 6.15 11.94
N ASN A 449 -31.69 6.77 10.82
CA ASN A 449 -30.95 7.89 10.25
C ASN A 449 -31.16 9.21 10.98
N LEU A 450 -30.11 10.05 10.99
CA LEU A 450 -30.06 11.37 11.60
C LEU A 450 -29.66 12.44 10.56
N ASP A 451 -30.02 13.70 10.80
CA ASP A 451 -29.67 14.85 9.95
C ASP A 451 -29.24 16.10 10.74
N GLU A 452 -28.92 15.92 12.03
CA GLU A 452 -28.52 16.97 12.96
C GLU A 452 -26.98 17.07 13.11
N ASN A 453 -26.50 17.96 13.98
CA ASN A 453 -25.06 18.15 14.18
C ASN A 453 -24.47 16.94 14.95
N PRO A 454 -23.42 16.26 14.44
CA PRO A 454 -22.75 15.16 15.14
C PRO A 454 -21.96 15.61 16.37
N PHE A 455 -21.76 16.91 16.58
CA PHE A 455 -20.93 17.50 17.64
C PHE A 455 -19.53 16.89 17.70
N PHE A 456 -18.80 17.00 16.59
CA PHE A 456 -17.41 16.58 16.51
C PHE A 456 -16.52 17.33 17.51
N TYR A 457 -15.54 16.61 18.04
CA TYR A 457 -14.41 17.11 18.80
C TYR A 457 -13.19 17.22 17.87
N GLY A 458 -12.66 18.44 17.73
CA GLY A 458 -11.58 18.75 16.80
C GLY A 458 -12.04 18.79 15.34
N GLU A 459 -11.84 19.93 14.68
CA GLU A 459 -11.98 20.10 13.23
C GLU A 459 -10.62 20.60 12.71
N GLY A 460 -9.94 19.79 11.89
CA GLY A 460 -8.56 20.03 11.46
C GLY A 460 -7.52 19.94 12.59
N GLY A 461 -6.44 19.18 12.39
CA GLY A 461 -5.34 19.04 13.38
C GLY A 461 -4.77 17.63 13.50
N ASP A 462 -4.19 17.31 14.66
CA ASP A 462 -3.68 15.96 14.97
C ASP A 462 -4.84 15.00 15.26
N LEU A 463 -4.71 13.74 14.80
CA LEU A 463 -5.69 12.68 15.06
C LEU A 463 -5.85 12.43 16.58
N PRO A 464 -7.06 12.06 17.06
CA PRO A 464 -8.26 11.72 16.29
C PRO A 464 -9.25 12.91 16.17
N PHE A 465 -9.06 13.75 15.15
CA PHE A 465 -10.03 14.78 14.77
C PHE A 465 -11.29 14.14 14.17
N TYR A 466 -12.45 14.79 14.29
CA TYR A 466 -13.79 14.21 14.03
C TYR A 466 -14.21 13.08 14.99
N SER A 467 -13.62 12.99 16.18
CA SER A 467 -14.17 12.18 17.29
C SER A 467 -15.51 12.75 17.78
N LEU A 468 -16.35 11.96 18.45
CA LEU A 468 -17.61 12.47 18.99
C LEU A 468 -17.41 13.16 20.34
N SER A 469 -18.06 14.31 20.55
CA SER A 469 -18.18 14.89 21.89
C SER A 469 -19.29 14.21 22.69
N SER A 470 -19.29 14.38 24.01
CA SER A 470 -20.24 13.70 24.93
C SER A 470 -21.72 14.04 24.73
N ASN A 471 -22.04 15.06 23.92
CA ASN A 471 -23.42 15.45 23.61
C ASN A 471 -23.84 15.01 22.19
N SER A 472 -23.00 14.22 21.52
CA SER A 472 -23.27 13.76 20.17
C SER A 472 -24.53 12.88 20.12
N PRO A 473 -25.44 13.11 19.16
CA PRO A 473 -26.56 12.22 18.90
C PRO A 473 -26.12 10.92 18.21
N CYS A 474 -24.86 10.85 17.76
CA CYS A 474 -24.30 9.66 17.11
C CYS A 474 -23.86 8.58 18.10
N ILE A 475 -23.76 8.93 19.39
CA ILE A 475 -23.38 7.97 20.45
C ILE A 475 -24.51 6.96 20.64
N ASP A 476 -24.17 5.66 20.67
CA ASP A 476 -25.09 4.53 20.84
C ASP A 476 -26.19 4.45 19.77
N ALA A 477 -26.05 5.17 18.66
CA ALA A 477 -27.12 5.36 17.67
C ALA A 477 -26.99 4.46 16.42
N GLY A 478 -25.86 3.76 16.26
CA GLY A 478 -25.64 2.82 15.17
C GLY A 478 -26.27 1.44 15.39
N THR A 479 -26.11 0.54 14.41
CA THR A 479 -26.51 -0.88 14.49
C THR A 479 -25.31 -1.82 14.56
N ASN A 480 -25.37 -2.82 15.44
CA ASN A 480 -24.32 -3.85 15.61
C ASN A 480 -24.35 -4.97 14.55
N THR A 481 -25.16 -4.85 13.50
CA THR A 481 -25.36 -5.91 12.50
C THR A 481 -24.31 -5.91 11.39
N VAL A 482 -23.47 -4.88 11.32
CA VAL A 482 -22.43 -4.73 10.29
C VAL A 482 -21.18 -5.51 10.70
N ASN A 483 -20.55 -6.19 9.74
CA ASN A 483 -19.29 -6.90 9.98
C ASN A 483 -18.12 -5.89 9.96
N LEU A 484 -17.56 -5.61 11.14
CA LEU A 484 -16.55 -4.58 11.38
C LEU A 484 -15.36 -5.16 12.15
N PRO A 485 -14.19 -4.51 12.11
CA PRO A 485 -13.07 -4.84 12.99
C PRO A 485 -13.44 -4.64 14.46
N ASP A 486 -12.73 -5.34 15.36
CA ASP A 486 -12.97 -5.28 16.81
C ASP A 486 -12.68 -3.88 17.42
N PHE A 487 -11.83 -3.10 16.75
CA PHE A 487 -11.36 -1.79 17.22
C PHE A 487 -11.66 -0.67 16.22
N ASP A 488 -11.88 0.53 16.76
CA ASP A 488 -12.08 1.76 16.02
C ASP A 488 -10.75 2.31 15.48
N LEU A 489 -10.81 3.44 14.79
CA LEU A 489 -9.62 4.02 14.16
C LEU A 489 -8.58 4.57 15.16
N ALA A 490 -8.99 4.82 16.42
CA ALA A 490 -8.11 5.21 17.52
C ALA A 490 -7.58 4.00 18.32
N GLY A 491 -7.98 2.77 17.96
CA GLY A 491 -7.59 1.53 18.63
C GLY A 491 -8.48 1.18 19.83
N ASN A 492 -9.62 1.84 20.01
CA ASN A 492 -10.56 1.54 21.09
C ASN A 492 -11.57 0.46 20.69
N PRO A 493 -12.14 -0.31 21.63
CA PRO A 493 -13.21 -1.27 21.32
C PRO A 493 -14.41 -0.59 20.65
N ARG A 494 -14.99 -1.25 19.65
CA ARG A 494 -16.08 -0.71 18.81
C ARG A 494 -17.47 -0.67 19.41
N VAL A 495 -17.68 -1.24 20.59
CA VAL A 495 -18.99 -1.17 21.25
C VAL A 495 -18.75 -0.82 22.70
N VAL A 496 -19.01 0.44 23.03
CA VAL A 496 -19.00 0.97 24.40
C VAL A 496 -20.38 1.51 24.72
N GLY A 497 -21.10 0.83 25.61
CA GLY A 497 -22.47 1.19 25.96
C GLY A 497 -23.48 0.15 25.47
N SER A 498 -24.53 0.62 24.82
CA SER A 498 -25.67 -0.16 24.36
C SER A 498 -25.63 -0.54 22.88
N SER A 499 -25.01 0.27 22.03
CA SER A 499 -24.82 0.04 20.60
C SER A 499 -23.54 0.71 20.11
N ILE A 500 -23.06 0.32 18.93
CA ILE A 500 -21.97 1.02 18.24
C ILE A 500 -22.34 2.47 17.94
N ASP A 501 -21.37 3.37 18.04
CA ASP A 501 -21.54 4.75 17.62
C ASP A 501 -21.56 4.84 16.08
N MET A 502 -22.18 5.90 15.55
CA MET A 502 -21.97 6.23 14.13
C MET A 502 -20.58 6.84 13.95
N GLY A 503 -19.93 6.56 12.82
CA GLY A 503 -18.61 7.07 12.47
C GLY A 503 -17.46 6.10 12.75
N CYS A 504 -16.24 6.61 12.50
CA CYS A 504 -15.00 5.83 12.59
C CYS A 504 -14.35 5.78 13.99
N TYR A 505 -14.87 6.51 14.96
CA TYR A 505 -14.41 6.51 16.35
C TYR A 505 -15.55 6.16 17.30
N GLU A 506 -15.25 5.33 18.29
CA GLU A 506 -16.17 4.96 19.37
C GLU A 506 -15.91 5.86 20.58
N TRP A 507 -16.97 6.46 21.11
CA TRP A 507 -16.92 7.32 22.28
C TRP A 507 -16.71 6.50 23.58
N GLN A 508 -15.62 6.77 24.28
CA GLN A 508 -15.17 5.95 25.42
C GLN A 508 -15.79 6.30 26.79
N GLY A 509 -16.86 7.10 26.85
CA GLY A 509 -17.58 7.29 28.12
C GLY A 509 -17.03 8.32 29.12
N VAL A 510 -15.93 9.03 28.81
CA VAL A 510 -15.30 10.02 29.72
C VAL A 510 -15.64 11.48 29.37
N SER A 511 -15.86 12.30 30.40
CA SER A 511 -16.36 13.68 30.29
C SER A 511 -15.37 14.64 29.63
N ALA A 512 -15.91 15.62 28.90
CA ALA A 512 -15.24 16.62 28.06
C ALA A 512 -14.22 17.58 28.74
N GLU A 513 -13.80 17.34 29.99
CA GLU A 513 -12.71 18.09 30.65
C GLU A 513 -11.38 17.31 30.72
N ASP A 514 -11.41 15.98 30.53
CA ASP A 514 -10.22 15.11 30.66
C ASP A 514 -9.95 14.28 29.39
N TYR A 515 -10.43 14.71 28.22
CA TYR A 515 -10.04 14.09 26.96
C TYR A 515 -8.61 14.52 26.62
N GLU A 516 -7.61 13.85 27.18
CA GLU A 516 -6.34 13.73 26.48
C GLU A 516 -6.64 12.97 25.19
N LEU A 517 -6.34 13.60 24.05
CA LEU A 517 -6.42 12.96 22.74
C LEU A 517 -5.86 11.55 22.86
N PRO A 518 -6.56 10.50 22.38
CA PRO A 518 -5.93 9.22 22.12
C PRO A 518 -4.78 9.50 21.17
N VAL A 519 -3.56 9.65 21.71
CA VAL A 519 -2.36 9.82 20.91
C VAL A 519 -2.39 8.66 19.92
N SER A 520 -2.30 8.96 18.61
CA SER A 520 -2.18 7.90 17.62
C SER A 520 -1.05 7.00 18.09
N HIS A 521 -1.37 5.81 18.54
CA HIS A 521 -0.35 4.96 19.09
C HIS A 521 0.35 4.30 17.92
N ASN A 522 1.32 5.01 17.33
CA ASN A 522 2.39 4.39 16.58
C ASN A 522 3.25 3.61 17.59
N PHE A 523 2.70 2.50 18.10
CA PHE A 523 3.43 1.55 18.91
C PHE A 523 4.47 0.92 17.98
N GLN A 524 5.72 1.29 18.17
CA GLN A 524 6.83 0.52 17.65
C GLN A 524 7.02 -0.65 18.60
N LEU A 525 7.07 -1.88 18.07
CA LEU A 525 7.50 -3.05 18.81
C LEU A 525 8.45 -3.84 17.92
N ALA A 526 9.70 -3.96 18.32
CA ALA A 526 10.73 -4.69 17.57
C ALA A 526 11.71 -5.34 18.53
N ASN A 527 12.53 -6.28 18.06
CA ASN A 527 13.61 -6.82 18.87
C ASN A 527 14.90 -6.94 18.05
N PHE A 528 16.03 -6.58 18.65
CA PHE A 528 17.35 -6.68 18.03
C PHE A 528 18.39 -7.19 19.04
N PRO A 529 19.25 -8.17 18.67
CA PRO A 529 19.23 -8.90 17.39
C PRO A 529 18.02 -9.85 17.29
N ASN A 530 17.66 -10.24 16.06
CA ASN A 530 16.69 -11.30 15.76
C ASN A 530 17.09 -11.99 14.44
N PRO A 531 17.51 -13.27 14.42
CA PRO A 531 17.66 -14.16 15.57
C PRO A 531 18.69 -13.68 16.61
N PHE A 532 18.61 -14.18 17.84
CA PHE A 532 19.53 -13.84 18.92
C PHE A 532 20.06 -15.05 19.69
N THR A 533 21.17 -14.87 20.41
CA THR A 533 21.75 -15.88 21.31
C THR A 533 21.81 -15.33 22.73
N GLY A 534 21.15 -15.98 23.69
CA GLY A 534 21.18 -15.59 25.10
C GLY A 534 20.24 -14.43 25.43
N GLU A 535 20.44 -13.25 24.86
CA GLU A 535 19.62 -12.05 25.12
C GLU A 535 19.27 -11.25 23.86
N THR A 536 18.13 -10.56 23.88
CA THR A 536 17.71 -9.61 22.83
C THR A 536 17.17 -8.34 23.47
N THR A 537 17.35 -7.20 22.80
CA THR A 537 16.77 -5.93 23.21
C THR A 537 15.44 -5.76 22.51
N ILE A 538 14.36 -5.68 23.28
CA ILE A 538 13.02 -5.37 22.78
C ILE A 538 12.84 -3.85 22.81
N LEU A 539 12.69 -3.26 21.63
CA LEU A 539 12.41 -1.86 21.40
C LEU A 539 10.90 -1.65 21.44
N PHE A 540 10.46 -0.61 22.15
CA PHE A 540 9.07 -0.20 22.19
C PHE A 540 8.92 1.32 22.22
N SER A 541 7.75 1.84 21.84
CA SER A 541 7.38 3.25 22.05
C SER A 541 6.06 3.36 22.82
N LEU A 542 6.12 4.03 23.96
CA LEU A 542 4.98 4.33 24.85
C LEU A 542 5.11 5.77 25.38
N ASN A 543 4.03 6.50 25.60
CA ASN A 543 4.09 7.83 26.21
C ASN A 543 3.81 7.74 27.72
N THR A 544 4.39 8.63 28.52
CA THR A 544 4.13 8.69 29.98
C THR A 544 2.79 9.34 30.31
N GLU A 545 2.14 9.97 29.35
CA GLU A 545 0.89 10.71 29.51
C GLU A 545 -0.32 9.75 29.57
N ASN A 546 -0.29 8.62 28.85
CA ASN A 546 -1.44 7.71 28.70
C ASN A 546 -1.16 6.23 29.00
N THR A 547 -0.15 5.91 29.82
CA THR A 547 0.17 4.52 30.19
C THR A 547 0.26 4.38 31.71
N GLU A 548 -0.75 3.79 32.35
CA GLU A 548 -0.70 3.50 33.79
C GLU A 548 0.15 2.26 34.08
N LYS A 549 0.02 1.23 33.23
CA LYS A 549 0.76 -0.03 33.35
C LYS A 549 1.05 -0.61 31.97
N ALA A 550 2.32 -0.85 31.68
CA ALA A 550 2.72 -1.62 30.50
C ALA A 550 3.64 -2.80 30.83
N GLU A 551 3.46 -3.88 30.10
CA GLU A 551 4.28 -5.09 30.20
C GLU A 551 4.47 -5.75 28.83
N ILE A 552 5.58 -6.47 28.68
CA ILE A 552 5.80 -7.32 27.51
C ILE A 552 5.58 -8.77 27.95
N GLU A 553 4.60 -9.43 27.33
CA GLU A 553 4.32 -10.85 27.58
C GLU A 553 4.98 -11.70 26.49
N ILE A 554 5.74 -12.73 26.88
CA ILE A 554 6.47 -13.60 25.96
C ILE A 554 5.92 -15.02 26.03
N PHE A 555 5.73 -15.65 24.87
CA PHE A 555 5.12 -16.96 24.69
C PHE A 555 5.97 -17.87 23.82
N ASN A 556 5.95 -19.17 24.09
CA ASN A 556 6.53 -20.18 23.19
C ASN A 556 5.53 -20.61 22.09
N VAL A 557 5.98 -21.42 21.13
CA VAL A 557 5.15 -21.94 20.03
C VAL A 557 3.93 -22.77 20.46
N LYS A 558 3.86 -23.22 21.72
CA LYS A 558 2.70 -23.95 22.27
C LYS A 558 1.68 -22.99 22.91
N GLY A 559 1.88 -21.68 22.78
CA GLY A 559 1.05 -20.66 23.41
C GLY A 559 1.24 -20.54 24.92
N GLN A 560 2.29 -21.15 25.48
CA GLN A 560 2.57 -21.04 26.91
C GLN A 560 3.33 -19.74 27.18
N LYS A 561 2.83 -18.93 28.12
CA LYS A 561 3.52 -17.73 28.59
C LYS A 561 4.79 -18.12 29.34
N VAL A 562 5.95 -17.69 28.85
CA VAL A 562 7.27 -18.05 29.38
C VAL A 562 7.91 -16.95 30.23
N GLU A 563 7.57 -15.68 29.99
CA GLU A 563 8.12 -14.54 30.74
C GLU A 563 7.15 -13.33 30.68
N ILE A 564 7.21 -12.45 31.68
CA ILE A 564 6.55 -11.13 31.68
C ILE A 564 7.59 -10.09 32.08
N LEU A 565 7.80 -9.09 31.22
CA LEU A 565 8.67 -7.95 31.50
C LEU A 565 7.82 -6.75 31.87
N SER A 566 7.59 -6.55 33.18
CA SER A 566 6.65 -5.53 33.71
C SER A 566 7.33 -4.25 34.21
N ASN A 567 8.66 -4.15 34.12
CA ASN A 567 9.45 -3.02 34.60
C ASN A 567 9.91 -2.12 33.44
N LEU A 568 9.02 -1.88 32.48
CA LEU A 568 9.28 -1.01 31.33
C LEU A 568 9.57 0.42 31.83
N GLN A 569 10.67 1.00 31.36
CA GLN A 569 10.99 2.40 31.62
C GLN A 569 10.25 3.25 30.60
N ILE A 570 9.03 3.66 30.96
CA ILE A 570 8.19 4.46 30.07
C ILE A 570 8.71 5.90 30.07
N THR A 571 9.02 6.43 28.89
CA THR A 571 9.49 7.80 28.69
C THR A 571 8.86 8.37 27.42
N ASN A 572 8.76 9.69 27.26
CA ASN A 572 8.28 10.30 26.00
C ASN A 572 9.33 10.22 24.85
N SER A 573 10.18 9.18 24.83
CA SER A 573 11.20 8.93 23.81
C SER A 573 10.75 7.79 22.89
N PRO A 574 10.92 7.88 21.56
CA PRO A 574 10.59 6.78 20.64
C PRO A 574 11.52 5.56 20.80
N ASN A 575 12.67 5.72 21.48
CA ASN A 575 13.71 4.68 21.61
C ASN A 575 13.69 4.00 22.99
N GLN A 576 12.53 3.59 23.49
CA GLN A 576 12.49 2.83 24.75
C GLN A 576 12.87 1.38 24.50
N GLN A 577 13.52 0.79 25.50
CA GLN A 577 14.04 -0.56 25.35
C GLN A 577 14.04 -1.32 26.66
N ILE A 578 13.88 -2.65 26.54
CA ILE A 578 14.08 -3.59 27.64
C ILE A 578 14.81 -4.82 27.13
N ILE A 579 15.71 -5.37 27.93
CA ILE A 579 16.46 -6.57 27.57
C ILE A 579 15.69 -7.79 28.06
N TRP A 580 15.44 -8.74 27.15
CA TRP A 580 15.01 -10.08 27.52
C TRP A 580 16.23 -11.01 27.56
N ASN A 581 16.56 -11.51 28.75
CA ASN A 581 17.54 -12.58 28.92
C ASN A 581 16.84 -13.95 28.85
N ALA A 582 17.09 -14.67 27.77
CA ALA A 582 16.49 -15.96 27.46
C ALA A 582 17.46 -17.15 27.65
N GLU A 583 18.54 -17.01 28.43
CA GLU A 583 19.53 -18.09 28.64
C GLU A 583 18.89 -19.41 29.13
N LYS A 584 17.83 -19.29 29.93
CA LYS A 584 17.09 -20.43 30.50
C LYS A 584 16.04 -21.03 29.55
N GLN A 585 15.78 -20.39 28.41
CA GLN A 585 14.80 -20.83 27.43
C GLN A 585 15.44 -21.76 26.38
N ALA A 586 14.65 -22.59 25.72
CA ALA A 586 15.12 -23.48 24.65
C ALA A 586 15.19 -22.74 23.31
N SER A 587 16.10 -23.12 22.42
CA SER A 587 16.13 -22.57 21.06
C SER A 587 14.80 -22.80 20.35
N GLY A 588 14.34 -21.82 19.57
CA GLY A 588 13.05 -21.89 18.89
C GLY A 588 12.41 -20.52 18.67
N VAL A 589 11.19 -20.54 18.14
CA VAL A 589 10.37 -19.35 17.89
C VAL A 589 9.60 -18.97 19.16
N TYR A 590 9.59 -17.68 19.45
CA TYR A 590 8.80 -17.07 20.52
C TYR A 590 7.96 -15.94 19.95
N PHE A 591 6.80 -15.72 20.55
CA PHE A 591 5.94 -14.58 20.28
C PHE A 591 5.99 -13.65 21.48
N TYR A 592 5.96 -12.36 21.24
CA TYR A 592 5.90 -11.37 22.31
C TYR A 592 4.92 -10.28 21.94
N LYS A 593 4.22 -9.78 22.94
CA LYS A 593 3.23 -8.73 22.75
C LYS A 593 3.43 -7.62 23.76
N LEU A 594 3.24 -6.40 23.30
CA LEU A 594 3.16 -5.22 24.14
C LEU A 594 1.75 -5.15 24.70
N VAL A 595 1.63 -5.12 26.03
CA VAL A 595 0.36 -5.00 26.73
C VAL A 595 0.34 -3.68 27.47
N VAL A 596 -0.63 -2.83 27.16
CA VAL A 596 -0.86 -1.52 27.79
C VAL A 596 -2.21 -1.59 28.48
N ASP A 597 -2.23 -1.32 29.78
CA ASP A 597 -3.43 -1.30 30.63
C ASP A 597 -4.31 -2.55 30.52
N GLY A 598 -3.65 -3.70 30.33
CA GLY A 598 -4.28 -5.02 30.22
C GLY A 598 -4.71 -5.42 28.80
N ILE A 599 -4.54 -4.55 27.81
CA ILE A 599 -4.89 -4.75 26.41
C ILE A 599 -3.62 -5.02 25.59
N ALA A 600 -3.63 -6.01 24.72
CA ALA A 600 -2.53 -6.28 23.81
C ALA A 600 -2.60 -5.31 22.62
N VAL A 601 -1.56 -4.51 22.40
CA VAL A 601 -1.56 -3.43 21.40
C VAL A 601 -0.64 -3.68 20.19
N ASP A 602 0.38 -4.53 20.33
CA ASP A 602 1.16 -5.06 19.20
C ASP A 602 1.69 -6.45 19.56
N THR A 603 1.88 -7.32 18.57
CA THR A 603 2.44 -8.68 18.73
C THR A 603 3.45 -8.97 17.63
N LYS A 604 4.62 -9.48 18.01
CA LYS A 604 5.74 -9.77 17.12
C LYS A 604 6.34 -11.15 17.42
N LYS A 605 7.20 -11.62 16.52
CA LYS A 605 7.90 -12.92 16.62
C LYS A 605 9.41 -12.73 16.75
N MET A 606 10.06 -13.59 17.53
CA MET A 606 11.52 -13.63 17.66
C MET A 606 12.07 -15.05 17.68
N ILE A 607 13.33 -15.21 17.28
CA ILE A 607 14.00 -16.50 17.12
C ILE A 607 15.21 -16.57 18.05
N LEU A 608 15.18 -17.49 19.03
CA LEU A 608 16.31 -17.78 19.92
C LEU A 608 17.14 -18.94 19.36
N LEU A 609 18.44 -18.71 19.19
CA LEU A 609 19.45 -19.70 18.81
C LEU A 609 20.35 -20.01 20.02
N LYS A 610 20.81 -21.26 20.15
CA LYS A 610 21.82 -21.67 21.14
C LYS A 610 23.00 -22.31 20.45
#